data_AF-A0ABD1ZNJ0-F1
#
_entry.id   AF-A0ABD1ZNJ0-F1
#
_cell.length_a   1.000
_cell.length_b   1.000
_cell.length_c   1.000
_cell.angle_alpha   90.00
_cell.angle_beta   90.00
_cell.angle_gamma   90.00
#
_symmetry.space_group_name_H-M   'P 1'
#
loop_
_entity.id
_entity.type
_entity.pdbx_description
1 polymer ?
#
loop_
_entity_poly.entity_id
_entity_poly.type
_entity_poly.pdbx_seq_one_letter_code
_entity_poly.pdbx_strand_id
1 'polypeptide(L)'
;MQALVHLPQHQAAAAGVMVRRPVKLLRLPRRLVAPLRTAPAAFSLPSSPRCASPSPANDSSEAETSTTSPVEKRASPWLFVGLGNPGSKYQGTRHNVGFDMIDAIAEAEGISLSTIQFKALLGKGQIGGSPVLLAKPQTYMNLSGESVKPLASYYKIPPERVLAIYDDLDLEFAVMKLLSKGGHGGHNGMRSILQRFNSREIARLRIGIGRPPGQMDTQAYVLQKFSANEREELDFALDRGVDAIRLVTKEGLDKAVSTWNQVRKSKITKMKYSTVNID
;
A
#
# COMPACT_ATOMS: atom_id res chain seq x y z
N MET A 1 9.52 -55.47 51.78
CA MET A 1 9.75 -54.94 50.42
C MET A 1 8.60 -55.36 49.53
N GLN A 2 7.82 -54.39 49.07
CA GLN A 2 7.18 -54.25 47.74
C GLN A 2 5.84 -53.54 47.89
N ALA A 3 5.83 -52.36 47.30
CA ALA A 3 4.82 -51.33 47.42
C ALA A 3 3.67 -51.57 46.44
N LEU A 4 2.45 -51.39 46.94
CA LEU A 4 1.25 -51.09 46.17
C LEU A 4 1.44 -49.74 45.46
N VAL A 5 1.27 -49.69 44.13
CA VAL A 5 0.95 -48.43 43.43
C VAL A 5 -0.15 -48.70 42.41
N HIS A 6 -1.26 -47.99 42.62
CA HIS A 6 -2.48 -47.95 41.83
C HIS A 6 -2.26 -47.47 40.39
N LEU A 7 -2.94 -48.11 39.43
CA LEU A 7 -3.26 -47.56 38.12
C LEU A 7 -4.37 -46.49 38.25
N PRO A 8 -4.29 -45.34 37.55
CA PRO A 8 -5.44 -44.51 37.29
C PRO A 8 -6.11 -44.85 35.95
N GLN A 9 -7.43 -44.79 35.98
CA GLN A 9 -8.38 -45.15 34.94
C GLN A 9 -8.43 -44.15 33.78
N HIS A 10 -8.75 -44.69 32.60
CA HIS A 10 -9.17 -43.98 31.40
C HIS A 10 -10.32 -42.98 31.67
N GLN A 11 -10.18 -41.73 31.21
CA GLN A 11 -11.30 -40.88 30.85
C GLN A 11 -11.23 -40.52 29.36
N ALA A 12 -12.20 -41.04 28.62
CA ALA A 12 -12.48 -40.66 27.24
C ALA A 12 -13.27 -39.34 27.25
N ALA A 13 -12.76 -38.31 26.57
CA ALA A 13 -13.47 -37.05 26.33
C ALA A 13 -14.00 -37.01 24.89
N ALA A 14 -15.23 -36.52 24.77
CA ALA A 14 -16.12 -36.66 23.64
C ALA A 14 -15.67 -35.89 22.38
N ALA A 15 -15.82 -36.55 21.23
CA ALA A 15 -15.72 -35.94 19.91
C ALA A 15 -16.99 -35.15 19.59
N GLY A 16 -16.87 -33.83 19.50
CA GLY A 16 -17.92 -32.93 19.03
C GLY A 16 -18.04 -32.94 17.51
N VAL A 17 -19.17 -33.43 17.00
CA VAL A 17 -19.54 -33.45 15.57
C VAL A 17 -19.99 -32.06 15.12
N MET A 18 -19.23 -31.43 14.22
CA MET A 18 -19.56 -30.14 13.62
C MET A 18 -20.48 -30.32 12.42
N VAL A 19 -21.77 -30.03 12.60
CA VAL A 19 -22.80 -30.05 11.54
C VAL A 19 -22.59 -28.87 10.60
N ARG A 20 -22.23 -29.16 9.33
CA ARG A 20 -22.10 -28.17 8.26
C ARG A 20 -23.50 -27.75 7.75
N ARG A 21 -23.79 -26.45 7.76
CA ARG A 21 -24.99 -25.86 7.12
C ARG A 21 -24.75 -25.64 5.62
N PRO A 22 -25.74 -25.88 4.74
CA PRO A 22 -25.59 -25.67 3.31
C PRO A 22 -25.76 -24.18 2.94
N VAL A 23 -24.85 -23.67 2.11
CA VAL A 23 -24.91 -22.32 1.55
C VAL A 23 -25.86 -22.31 0.34
N LYS A 24 -26.93 -21.51 0.41
CA LYS A 24 -27.84 -21.27 -0.73
C LYS A 24 -27.15 -20.41 -1.79
N LEU A 25 -27.02 -20.95 -2.99
CA LEU A 25 -26.50 -20.28 -4.17
C LEU A 25 -27.57 -19.34 -4.74
N LEU A 26 -27.42 -18.02 -4.57
CA LEU A 26 -28.30 -17.03 -5.18
C LEU A 26 -27.80 -16.69 -6.60
N ARG A 27 -28.59 -17.04 -7.62
CA ARG A 27 -28.38 -16.65 -9.03
C ARG A 27 -28.78 -15.18 -9.23
N LEU A 28 -27.89 -14.35 -9.76
CA LEU A 28 -28.20 -13.00 -10.25
C LEU A 28 -28.70 -13.05 -11.70
N PRO A 29 -29.66 -12.19 -12.11
CA PRO A 29 -30.16 -12.15 -13.48
C PRO A 29 -29.23 -11.38 -14.43
N ARG A 30 -29.11 -11.89 -15.65
CA ARG A 30 -28.37 -11.30 -16.78
C ARG A 30 -28.97 -9.94 -17.17
N ARG A 31 -28.15 -8.90 -17.22
CA ARG A 31 -28.51 -7.60 -17.82
C ARG A 31 -28.41 -7.67 -19.35
N LEU A 32 -29.49 -7.24 -20.01
CA LEU A 32 -29.59 -6.99 -21.44
C LEU A 32 -28.57 -5.93 -21.89
N VAL A 33 -27.91 -6.19 -23.02
CA VAL A 33 -27.10 -5.24 -23.78
C VAL A 33 -27.98 -4.66 -24.89
N ALA A 34 -28.08 -3.34 -24.98
CA ALA A 34 -28.67 -2.62 -26.11
C ALA A 34 -27.55 -2.03 -26.97
N PRO A 35 -27.56 -2.18 -28.31
CA PRO A 35 -26.66 -1.46 -29.21
C PRO A 35 -27.39 -0.34 -29.96
N LEU A 36 -26.63 0.32 -30.86
CA LEU A 36 -26.92 1.48 -31.71
C LEU A 36 -26.50 2.81 -31.07
N ARG A 37 -25.71 3.66 -31.75
CA ARG A 37 -25.91 4.08 -33.14
C ARG A 37 -24.63 4.70 -33.73
N THR A 38 -24.29 4.27 -34.93
CA THR A 38 -23.27 4.87 -35.81
C THR A 38 -23.81 6.17 -36.44
N ALA A 39 -22.95 7.18 -36.56
CA ALA A 39 -23.19 8.34 -37.40
C ALA A 39 -21.92 8.64 -38.22
N PRO A 40 -22.05 8.86 -39.54
CA PRO A 40 -21.25 9.91 -40.16
C PRO A 40 -22.09 10.76 -41.12
N ALA A 41 -21.79 12.05 -41.18
CA ALA A 41 -22.06 12.87 -42.36
C ALA A 41 -21.08 14.05 -42.39
N ALA A 42 -20.38 14.15 -43.51
CA ALA A 42 -19.50 15.24 -43.91
C ALA A 42 -20.29 16.39 -44.56
N PHE A 43 -19.55 17.44 -44.99
CA PHE A 43 -19.90 18.69 -45.69
C PHE A 43 -19.93 19.92 -44.76
N SER A 44 -19.37 21.09 -45.08
CA SER A 44 -18.60 21.62 -46.23
C SER A 44 -18.14 23.05 -45.88
N LEU A 45 -16.99 23.48 -46.41
CA LEU A 45 -16.52 24.88 -46.42
C LEU A 45 -17.43 25.75 -47.32
N PRO A 46 -17.51 27.10 -47.13
CA PRO A 46 -16.60 27.96 -47.90
C PRO A 46 -16.20 29.33 -47.28
N SER A 47 -15.05 29.81 -47.79
CA SER A 47 -14.68 31.19 -48.18
C SER A 47 -14.67 32.36 -47.18
N SER A 48 -13.46 32.89 -46.97
CA SER A 48 -13.12 34.26 -46.52
C SER A 48 -13.70 35.36 -47.44
N PRO A 49 -13.79 36.62 -46.98
CA PRO A 49 -12.74 37.57 -47.39
C PRO A 49 -12.38 38.72 -46.41
N ARG A 50 -11.15 39.23 -46.64
CA ARG A 50 -10.64 40.62 -46.56
C ARG A 50 -10.26 41.28 -45.22
N CYS A 51 -9.01 41.74 -45.24
CA CYS A 51 -8.37 42.76 -44.42
C CYS A 51 -9.11 44.10 -44.42
N ALA A 52 -9.09 44.78 -43.27
CA ALA A 52 -8.89 46.22 -43.17
C ALA A 52 -8.40 46.58 -41.75
N SER A 53 -7.24 47.20 -41.64
CA SER A 53 -6.84 48.10 -40.54
C SER A 53 -7.14 49.54 -40.98
N PRO A 54 -7.40 50.50 -40.06
CA PRO A 54 -6.30 51.16 -39.31
C PRO A 54 -6.62 51.57 -37.85
N SER A 55 -5.56 51.82 -37.08
CA SER A 55 -5.49 52.49 -35.75
C SER A 55 -5.90 54.00 -35.84
N PRO A 56 -5.85 54.88 -34.77
CA PRO A 56 -5.30 54.72 -33.41
C PRO A 56 -6.06 55.43 -32.22
N ALA A 57 -5.52 55.19 -31.01
CA ALA A 57 -5.39 56.08 -29.83
C ALA A 57 -6.51 56.28 -28.77
N ASN A 58 -6.03 56.38 -27.51
CA ASN A 58 -6.66 56.73 -26.21
C ASN A 58 -7.58 55.66 -25.60
N ASP A 59 -7.64 55.40 -24.29
CA ASP A 59 -7.27 56.16 -23.09
C ASP A 59 -7.04 55.19 -21.91
N SER A 60 -6.41 55.73 -20.87
CA SER A 60 -6.19 55.34 -19.48
C SER A 60 -7.03 54.23 -18.79
N SER A 61 -6.29 53.53 -17.92
CA SER A 61 -6.64 52.92 -16.63
C SER A 61 -8.09 52.51 -16.36
N GLU A 62 -8.29 51.20 -16.16
CA GLU A 62 -9.17 50.71 -15.10
C GLU A 62 -8.61 49.39 -14.57
N ALA A 63 -8.25 49.41 -13.28
CA ALA A 63 -7.78 48.26 -12.53
C ALA A 63 -8.96 47.32 -12.25
N GLU A 64 -9.20 46.38 -13.15
CA GLU A 64 -10.10 45.27 -12.85
C GLU A 64 -9.41 44.33 -11.87
N THR A 65 -9.83 44.47 -10.62
CA THR A 65 -9.49 43.57 -9.53
C THR A 65 -10.19 42.25 -9.81
N SER A 66 -9.54 41.39 -10.59
CA SER A 66 -9.99 40.03 -10.82
C SER A 66 -10.06 39.33 -9.48
N THR A 67 -11.27 39.23 -8.94
CA THR A 67 -11.56 38.53 -7.69
C THR A 67 -11.45 37.04 -7.99
N THR A 68 -10.21 36.55 -8.08
CA THR A 68 -9.96 35.11 -8.06
C THR A 68 -10.28 34.63 -6.67
N SER A 69 -11.45 34.00 -6.56
CA SER A 69 -11.81 33.13 -5.44
C SER A 69 -10.59 32.29 -5.04
N PRO A 70 -10.22 32.16 -3.76
CA PRO A 70 -9.08 31.35 -3.38
C PRO A 70 -9.33 29.93 -3.89
N VAL A 71 -8.53 29.48 -4.86
CA VAL A 71 -8.46 28.07 -5.21
C VAL A 71 -7.97 27.38 -3.94
N GLU A 72 -8.89 26.79 -3.17
CA GLU A 72 -8.54 25.98 -2.02
C GLU A 72 -7.43 25.04 -2.46
N LYS A 73 -6.28 25.18 -1.81
CA LYS A 73 -5.05 24.46 -2.11
C LYS A 73 -5.31 22.98 -1.81
N ARG A 74 -5.90 22.25 -2.76
CA ARG A 74 -6.21 20.82 -2.61
C ARG A 74 -4.93 20.14 -2.15
N ALA A 75 -4.98 19.55 -0.95
CA ALA A 75 -3.82 18.88 -0.40
C ALA A 75 -3.36 17.80 -1.39
N SER A 76 -2.09 17.87 -1.83
CA SER A 76 -1.53 16.86 -2.73
C SER A 76 -1.73 15.45 -2.15
N PRO A 77 -2.15 14.45 -2.94
CA PRO A 77 -2.46 13.15 -2.40
C PRO A 77 -1.22 12.42 -1.86
N TRP A 78 -1.44 11.50 -0.93
CA TRP A 78 -0.42 10.51 -0.54
C TRP A 78 -0.37 9.37 -1.56
N LEU A 79 0.82 8.90 -1.89
CA LEU A 79 1.03 7.69 -2.67
C LEU A 79 1.62 6.59 -1.79
N PHE A 80 0.81 5.58 -1.48
CA PHE A 80 1.25 4.37 -0.79
C PHE A 80 1.56 3.28 -1.82
N VAL A 81 2.80 2.81 -1.82
CA VAL A 81 3.29 1.83 -2.79
C VAL A 81 3.67 0.56 -2.07
N GLY A 82 2.97 -0.54 -2.33
CA GLY A 82 3.38 -1.87 -1.89
C GLY A 82 4.36 -2.46 -2.89
N LEU A 83 5.53 -2.88 -2.43
CA LEU A 83 6.50 -3.57 -3.28
C LEU A 83 6.24 -5.08 -3.27
N GLY A 84 6.42 -5.70 -4.44
CA GLY A 84 6.19 -7.12 -4.66
C GLY A 84 6.45 -7.50 -6.11
N ASN A 85 6.40 -8.80 -6.41
CA ASN A 85 6.46 -9.31 -7.78
C ASN A 85 5.05 -9.73 -8.27
N PRO A 86 4.68 -9.44 -9.52
CA PRO A 86 3.40 -9.84 -10.10
C PRO A 86 3.37 -11.32 -10.47
N GLY A 87 2.19 -11.93 -10.41
CA GLY A 87 1.93 -13.31 -10.81
C GLY A 87 1.69 -14.26 -9.63
N SER A 88 0.91 -15.31 -9.89
CA SER A 88 0.44 -16.26 -8.87
C SER A 88 1.57 -16.95 -8.10
N LYS A 89 2.71 -17.19 -8.75
CA LYS A 89 3.88 -17.84 -8.12
C LYS A 89 4.49 -17.05 -6.95
N TYR A 90 4.29 -15.72 -6.91
CA TYR A 90 4.81 -14.86 -5.84
C TYR A 90 3.75 -14.52 -4.79
N GLN A 91 2.51 -14.96 -4.95
CA GLN A 91 1.49 -14.70 -3.94
C GLN A 91 1.83 -15.38 -2.62
N GLY A 92 1.77 -14.61 -1.53
CA GLY A 92 2.09 -15.06 -0.18
C GLY A 92 3.58 -15.31 0.07
N THR A 93 4.48 -14.88 -0.82
CA THR A 93 5.92 -14.90 -0.53
C THR A 93 6.33 -13.74 0.37
N ARG A 94 7.44 -13.91 1.09
CA ARG A 94 7.99 -12.87 1.99
C ARG A 94 8.21 -11.54 1.27
N HIS A 95 8.72 -11.58 0.05
CA HIS A 95 8.98 -10.39 -0.78
C HIS A 95 7.72 -9.69 -1.31
N ASN A 96 6.55 -10.30 -1.13
CA ASN A 96 5.27 -9.75 -1.56
C ASN A 96 4.46 -9.16 -0.40
N VAL A 97 5.03 -9.09 0.81
CA VAL A 97 4.36 -8.52 1.99
C VAL A 97 3.91 -7.05 1.78
N GLY A 98 4.61 -6.30 0.92
CA GLY A 98 4.20 -4.95 0.55
C GLY A 98 2.87 -4.93 -0.22
N PHE A 99 2.62 -5.91 -1.09
CA PHE A 99 1.32 -6.08 -1.75
C PHE A 99 0.25 -6.47 -0.76
N ASP A 100 0.53 -7.42 0.13
CA ASP A 100 -0.40 -7.86 1.17
C ASP A 100 -0.82 -6.68 2.07
N MET A 101 0.12 -5.78 2.40
CA MET A 101 -0.18 -4.56 3.15
C MET A 101 -1.08 -3.58 2.38
N ILE A 102 -0.88 -3.42 1.06
CA ILE A 102 -1.76 -2.59 0.24
C ILE A 102 -3.18 -3.19 0.17
N ASP A 103 -3.26 -4.52 0.09
CA ASP A 103 -4.54 -5.21 0.09
C ASP A 103 -5.28 -5.04 1.43
N ALA A 104 -4.58 -5.15 2.56
CA ALA A 104 -5.15 -4.87 3.89
C ALA A 104 -5.64 -3.42 4.03
N ILE A 105 -4.88 -2.42 3.54
CA ILE A 105 -5.31 -1.01 3.55
C ILE A 105 -6.55 -0.82 2.67
N ALA A 106 -6.53 -1.40 1.47
CA ALA A 106 -7.63 -1.30 0.51
C ALA A 106 -8.92 -1.88 1.08
N GLU A 107 -8.85 -3.04 1.73
CA GLU A 107 -9.98 -3.67 2.39
C GLU A 107 -10.50 -2.85 3.58
N ALA A 108 -9.62 -2.45 4.49
CA ALA A 108 -9.99 -1.72 5.70
C ALA A 108 -10.61 -0.34 5.42
N GLU A 109 -10.23 0.30 4.31
CA GLU A 109 -10.68 1.64 3.91
C GLU A 109 -11.71 1.61 2.77
N GLY A 110 -12.11 0.42 2.30
CA GLY A 110 -13.09 0.26 1.21
C GLY A 110 -12.62 0.81 -0.14
N ILE A 111 -11.32 0.78 -0.43
CA ILE A 111 -10.71 1.30 -1.66
C ILE A 111 -10.56 0.16 -2.68
N SER A 112 -11.25 0.25 -3.82
CA SER A 112 -11.12 -0.74 -4.89
C SER A 112 -9.83 -0.58 -5.69
N LEU A 113 -9.04 -1.66 -5.78
CA LEU A 113 -7.84 -1.76 -6.62
C LEU A 113 -8.19 -2.28 -8.03
N SER A 114 -8.74 -1.43 -8.88
CA SER A 114 -9.27 -1.84 -10.20
C SER A 114 -8.61 -1.14 -11.40
N THR A 115 -7.89 -0.05 -11.16
CA THR A 115 -7.35 0.77 -12.24
C THR A 115 -5.92 0.33 -12.57
N ILE A 116 -5.62 0.07 -13.84
CA ILE A 116 -4.24 -0.22 -14.28
C ILE A 116 -3.68 1.00 -15.00
N GLN A 117 -2.63 1.61 -14.45
CA GLN A 117 -1.90 2.72 -15.08
C GLN A 117 -0.42 2.66 -14.72
N PHE A 118 0.46 3.12 -15.61
CA PHE A 118 1.91 3.18 -15.39
C PHE A 118 2.51 1.85 -14.88
N LYS A 119 2.06 0.72 -15.43
CA LYS A 119 2.44 -0.63 -14.99
C LYS A 119 2.17 -0.88 -13.50
N ALA A 120 1.13 -0.28 -12.90
CA ALA A 120 0.69 -0.54 -11.54
C ALA A 120 -0.82 -0.81 -11.49
N LEU A 121 -1.22 -1.69 -10.56
CA LEU A 121 -2.61 -1.81 -10.14
C LEU A 121 -2.86 -0.75 -9.06
N LEU A 122 -3.89 0.07 -9.26
CA LEU A 122 -4.16 1.27 -8.48
C LEU A 122 -5.56 1.24 -7.86
N GLY A 123 -5.63 1.82 -6.67
CA GLY A 123 -6.87 2.27 -6.05
C GLY A 123 -6.76 3.75 -5.67
N LYS A 124 -7.88 4.46 -5.76
CA LYS A 124 -7.99 5.86 -5.37
C LYS A 124 -9.06 5.97 -4.29
N GLY A 125 -8.77 6.72 -3.24
CA GLY A 125 -9.70 6.90 -2.15
C GLY A 125 -9.32 8.07 -1.26
N GLN A 126 -9.90 8.08 -0.07
CA GLN A 126 -9.57 9.03 0.98
C GLN A 126 -9.45 8.28 2.30
N ILE A 127 -8.44 8.61 3.10
CA ILE A 127 -8.23 8.03 4.44
C ILE A 127 -8.11 9.21 5.40
N GLY A 128 -9.04 9.32 6.36
CA GLY A 128 -9.06 10.44 7.31
C GLY A 128 -9.24 11.81 6.63
N GLY A 129 -9.97 11.88 5.50
CA GLY A 129 -10.19 13.11 4.73
C GLY A 129 -9.03 13.52 3.81
N SER A 130 -7.87 12.85 3.90
CA SER A 130 -6.75 13.06 2.99
C SER A 130 -6.90 12.20 1.74
N PRO A 131 -6.72 12.75 0.52
CA PRO A 131 -6.75 11.96 -0.70
C PRO A 131 -5.54 11.02 -0.79
N VAL A 132 -5.78 9.77 -1.17
CA VAL A 132 -4.76 8.73 -1.24
C VAL A 132 -4.81 7.96 -2.56
N LEU A 133 -3.62 7.53 -3.01
CA LEU A 133 -3.44 6.56 -4.07
C LEU A 133 -2.74 5.34 -3.47
N LEU A 134 -3.33 4.17 -3.66
CA LEU A 134 -2.73 2.87 -3.37
C LEU A 134 -2.18 2.29 -4.68
N ALA A 135 -0.96 1.78 -4.65
CA ALA A 135 -0.31 1.24 -5.85
C ALA A 135 0.42 -0.08 -5.58
N LYS A 136 0.18 -1.06 -6.46
CA LYS A 136 0.96 -2.31 -6.56
C LYS A 136 1.64 -2.36 -7.93
N PRO A 137 2.92 -1.97 -8.06
CA PRO A 137 3.67 -2.05 -9.30
C PRO A 137 3.62 -3.47 -9.88
N GLN A 138 3.12 -3.62 -11.10
CA GLN A 138 3.08 -4.86 -11.86
C GLN A 138 4.37 -5.07 -12.68
N THR A 139 5.49 -4.55 -12.18
CA THR A 139 6.85 -4.78 -12.70
C THR A 139 7.56 -5.82 -11.85
N TYR A 140 8.69 -6.37 -12.30
CA TYR A 140 9.57 -7.08 -11.38
C TYR A 140 10.12 -6.14 -10.31
N MET A 141 10.46 -6.70 -9.14
CA MET A 141 10.86 -5.95 -7.96
C MET A 141 11.98 -4.94 -8.26
N ASN A 142 13.04 -5.36 -8.93
CA ASN A 142 14.18 -4.51 -9.30
C ASN A 142 13.85 -3.38 -10.30
N LEU A 143 12.66 -3.41 -10.91
CA LEU A 143 12.16 -2.40 -11.84
C LEU A 143 11.00 -1.56 -11.26
N SER A 144 10.73 -1.68 -9.95
CA SER A 144 9.63 -0.95 -9.28
C SER A 144 9.66 0.56 -9.55
N GLY A 145 10.85 1.17 -9.64
CA GLY A 145 11.01 2.60 -9.93
C GLY A 145 10.50 3.01 -11.32
N GLU A 146 10.44 2.11 -12.30
CA GLU A 146 9.88 2.37 -13.62
C GLU A 146 8.38 2.62 -13.59
N SER A 147 7.69 2.06 -12.59
CA SER A 147 6.25 2.24 -12.40
C SER A 147 5.98 3.44 -11.49
N VAL A 148 6.66 3.51 -10.34
CA VAL A 148 6.35 4.48 -9.28
C VAL A 148 6.70 5.91 -9.70
N LYS A 149 7.81 6.13 -10.40
CA LYS A 149 8.24 7.50 -10.74
C LYS A 149 7.29 8.17 -11.75
N PRO A 150 6.93 7.55 -12.89
CA PRO A 150 5.95 8.14 -13.80
C PRO A 150 4.59 8.35 -13.16
N LEU A 151 4.15 7.40 -12.31
CA LEU A 151 2.90 7.50 -11.56
C LEU A 151 2.89 8.74 -10.66
N ALA A 152 3.91 8.92 -9.82
CA ALA A 152 4.03 10.08 -8.94
C ALA A 152 4.08 11.40 -9.73
N SER A 153 4.83 11.43 -10.83
CA SER A 153 4.92 12.62 -11.70
C SER A 153 3.57 12.98 -12.33
N TYR A 154 2.81 12.00 -12.82
CA TYR A 154 1.50 12.23 -13.43
C TYR A 154 0.49 12.83 -12.44
N TYR A 155 0.46 12.32 -11.21
CA TYR A 155 -0.40 12.83 -10.15
C TYR A 155 0.19 14.04 -9.39
N LYS A 156 1.34 14.57 -9.84
CA LYS A 156 2.06 15.70 -9.22
C LYS A 156 2.35 15.48 -7.72
N ILE A 157 2.67 14.23 -7.36
CA ILE A 157 2.97 13.82 -5.99
C ILE A 157 4.45 14.05 -5.71
N PRO A 158 4.81 14.91 -4.74
CA PRO A 158 6.20 15.14 -4.39
C PRO A 158 6.79 13.92 -3.64
N PRO A 159 8.12 13.69 -3.68
CA PRO A 159 8.75 12.51 -3.08
C PRO A 159 8.41 12.30 -1.59
N GLU A 160 8.24 13.39 -0.84
CA GLU A 160 7.95 13.39 0.59
C GLU A 160 6.53 12.87 0.90
N ARG A 161 5.65 12.81 -0.12
CA ARG A 161 4.31 12.20 -0.05
C ARG A 161 4.24 10.82 -0.70
N VAL A 162 5.38 10.24 -1.02
CA VAL A 162 5.49 8.84 -1.44
C VAL A 162 5.95 8.00 -0.25
N LEU A 163 5.19 6.96 0.06
CA LEU A 163 5.54 5.99 1.10
C LEU A 163 5.64 4.59 0.47
N ALA A 164 6.85 4.03 0.49
CA ALA A 164 7.12 2.67 0.03
C ALA A 164 6.98 1.64 1.17
N ILE A 165 6.24 0.58 0.94
CA ILE A 165 5.97 -0.49 1.89
C ILE A 165 6.63 -1.77 1.36
N TYR A 166 7.53 -2.36 2.14
CA TYR A 166 8.33 -3.50 1.69
C TYR A 166 8.88 -4.35 2.84
N ASP A 167 9.37 -5.55 2.51
CA ASP A 167 9.95 -6.50 3.45
C ASP A 167 11.35 -6.11 3.92
N ASP A 168 11.66 -6.49 5.16
CA ASP A 168 12.92 -6.16 5.79
C ASP A 168 13.50 -7.35 6.56
N LEU A 169 14.70 -7.76 6.16
CA LEU A 169 15.44 -8.85 6.80
C LEU A 169 16.04 -8.44 8.14
N ASP A 170 16.24 -7.14 8.39
CA ASP A 170 16.87 -6.65 9.62
C ASP A 170 15.89 -6.49 10.78
N LEU A 171 14.59 -6.53 10.50
CA LEU A 171 13.55 -6.44 11.51
C LEU A 171 13.06 -7.85 11.88
N GLU A 172 12.79 -8.02 13.17
CA GLU A 172 12.10 -9.20 13.69
C GLU A 172 10.78 -9.42 12.95
N PHE A 173 10.37 -10.68 12.82
CA PHE A 173 9.15 -11.05 12.11
C PHE A 173 7.94 -10.26 12.64
N ALA A 174 7.07 -9.80 11.73
CA ALA A 174 5.87 -9.00 12.03
C ALA A 174 6.12 -7.62 12.70
N VAL A 175 7.38 -7.24 12.94
CA VAL A 175 7.72 -5.91 13.44
C VAL A 175 7.75 -4.90 12.30
N MET A 176 6.96 -3.84 12.44
CA MET A 176 6.92 -2.76 11.45
C MET A 176 7.59 -1.50 11.97
N LYS A 177 8.35 -0.84 11.10
CA LYS A 177 9.03 0.42 11.41
C LYS A 177 8.74 1.46 10.34
N LEU A 178 8.29 2.63 10.77
CA LEU A 178 8.05 3.77 9.89
C LEU A 178 9.29 4.68 9.89
N LEU A 179 9.76 5.08 8.72
CA LEU A 179 10.85 6.04 8.57
C LEU A 179 10.48 7.11 7.53
N SER A 180 10.87 8.36 7.78
CA SER A 180 10.63 9.46 6.85
C SER A 180 11.55 9.41 5.63
N LYS A 181 12.78 8.91 5.78
CA LYS A 181 13.78 8.81 4.72
C LYS A 181 14.88 7.77 5.02
N GLY A 182 15.82 7.61 4.08
CA GLY A 182 16.95 6.69 4.22
C GLY A 182 17.43 6.02 2.93
N GLY A 183 18.41 5.11 3.06
CA GLY A 183 18.92 4.29 1.96
C GLY A 183 18.08 3.04 1.68
N HIS A 184 18.41 2.27 0.64
CA HIS A 184 17.62 1.10 0.23
C HIS A 184 17.78 -0.13 1.13
N GLY A 185 18.77 -0.16 2.05
CA GLY A 185 18.94 -1.27 3.00
C GLY A 185 19.06 -2.64 2.33
N GLY A 186 19.78 -2.73 1.21
CA GLY A 186 19.88 -3.96 0.41
C GLY A 186 18.66 -4.33 -0.45
N HIS A 187 17.49 -3.74 -0.19
CA HIS A 187 16.25 -4.10 -0.89
C HIS A 187 16.20 -3.59 -2.34
N ASN A 188 16.01 -4.50 -3.31
CA ASN A 188 16.09 -4.20 -4.74
C ASN A 188 15.01 -3.23 -5.25
N GLY A 189 13.77 -3.36 -4.76
CA GLY A 189 12.68 -2.44 -5.14
C GLY A 189 12.91 -1.01 -4.67
N MET A 190 13.23 -0.82 -3.39
CA MET A 190 13.65 0.47 -2.86
C MET A 190 14.87 1.04 -3.59
N ARG A 191 15.87 0.23 -3.96
CA ARG A 191 17.02 0.69 -4.77
C ARG A 191 16.55 1.28 -6.10
N SER A 192 15.68 0.56 -6.81
CA SER A 192 15.07 1.00 -8.08
C SER A 192 14.33 2.32 -7.93
N ILE A 193 13.51 2.46 -6.88
CA ILE A 193 12.75 3.69 -6.62
C ILE A 193 13.69 4.86 -6.35
N LEU A 194 14.66 4.73 -5.45
CA LEU A 194 15.60 5.81 -5.12
C LEU A 194 16.39 6.27 -6.36
N GLN A 195 16.84 5.33 -7.19
CA GLN A 195 17.55 5.63 -8.44
C GLN A 195 16.67 6.41 -9.42
N ARG A 196 15.41 6.01 -9.62
CA ARG A 196 14.51 6.66 -10.57
C ARG A 196 14.00 8.02 -10.09
N PHE A 197 13.87 8.22 -8.78
CA PHE A 197 13.52 9.51 -8.20
C PHE A 197 14.70 10.46 -8.07
N ASN A 198 15.93 9.94 -8.07
CA ASN A 198 17.15 10.68 -7.71
C ASN A 198 16.98 11.45 -6.38
N SER A 199 16.30 10.83 -5.41
CA SER A 199 16.00 11.42 -4.11
C SER A 199 15.96 10.35 -3.03
N ARG A 200 16.35 10.73 -1.81
CA ARG A 200 16.27 9.90 -0.60
C ARG A 200 15.09 10.25 0.30
N GLU A 201 14.33 11.27 -0.06
CA GLU A 201 13.21 11.84 0.72
C GLU A 201 11.91 11.05 0.55
N ILE A 202 12.02 9.74 0.35
CA ILE A 202 10.87 8.83 0.21
C ILE A 202 10.65 8.13 1.54
N ALA A 203 9.44 8.27 2.08
CA ALA A 203 9.01 7.61 3.31
C ALA A 203 8.92 6.10 3.10
N ARG A 204 9.05 5.35 4.19
CA ARG A 204 8.97 3.89 4.12
C ARG A 204 8.38 3.26 5.37
N LEU A 205 7.52 2.28 5.15
CA LEU A 205 7.05 1.34 6.16
C LEU A 205 7.76 0.01 5.90
N ARG A 206 8.76 -0.30 6.72
CA ARG A 206 9.50 -1.57 6.67
C ARG A 206 8.72 -2.61 7.45
N ILE A 207 8.47 -3.77 6.87
CA ILE A 207 7.79 -4.90 7.50
C ILE A 207 8.80 -6.02 7.71
N GLY A 208 9.05 -6.37 8.96
CA GLY A 208 10.03 -7.39 9.31
C GLY A 208 9.60 -8.78 8.88
N ILE A 209 10.47 -9.43 8.11
CA ILE A 209 10.33 -10.83 7.71
C ILE A 209 11.33 -11.73 8.45
N GLY A 210 12.19 -11.17 9.30
CA GLY A 210 13.26 -11.89 9.97
C GLY A 210 14.43 -12.24 9.05
N ARG A 211 15.48 -12.80 9.64
CA ARG A 211 16.63 -13.30 8.89
C ARG A 211 16.43 -14.77 8.53
N PRO A 212 16.98 -15.22 7.38
CA PRO A 212 16.99 -16.63 7.04
C PRO A 212 17.66 -17.46 8.14
N PRO A 213 17.11 -18.62 8.51
CA PRO A 213 17.74 -19.50 9.48
C PRO A 213 19.01 -20.14 8.89
N GLY A 214 20.07 -20.20 9.70
CA GLY A 214 21.34 -20.82 9.31
C GLY A 214 22.03 -20.10 8.14
N GLN A 215 22.51 -20.87 7.16
CA GLN A 215 23.27 -20.38 6.00
C GLN A 215 22.41 -20.29 4.71
N MET A 216 21.09 -20.19 4.85
CA MET A 216 20.19 -20.11 3.69
C MET A 216 20.41 -18.81 2.90
N ASP A 217 20.40 -18.92 1.57
CA ASP A 217 20.51 -17.75 0.70
C ASP A 217 19.32 -16.78 0.89
N THR A 218 19.65 -15.50 0.98
CA THR A 218 18.67 -14.42 1.21
C THR A 218 17.67 -14.30 0.06
N GLN A 219 18.08 -14.51 -1.20
CA GLN A 219 17.17 -14.38 -2.34
C GLN A 219 16.17 -15.54 -2.36
N ALA A 220 16.64 -16.75 -2.06
CA ALA A 220 15.76 -17.91 -1.89
C ALA A 220 14.75 -17.68 -0.75
N TYR A 221 15.21 -17.17 0.40
CA TYR A 221 14.36 -16.93 1.56
C TYR A 221 13.22 -15.95 1.29
N VAL A 222 13.50 -14.80 0.65
CA VAL A 222 12.45 -13.80 0.36
C VAL A 222 11.40 -14.32 -0.64
N LEU A 223 11.77 -15.30 -1.47
CA LEU A 223 10.85 -15.92 -2.43
C LEU A 223 10.06 -17.10 -1.84
N GLN A 224 10.33 -17.51 -0.60
CA GLN A 224 9.53 -18.52 0.08
C GLN A 224 8.22 -17.94 0.62
N LYS A 225 7.21 -18.80 0.70
CA LYS A 225 5.93 -18.48 1.35
C LYS A 225 6.06 -18.49 2.86
N PHE A 226 5.19 -17.74 3.52
CA PHE A 226 4.98 -17.86 4.96
C PHE A 226 4.35 -19.21 5.30
N SER A 227 4.75 -19.80 6.43
CA SER A 227 4.03 -20.90 7.05
C SER A 227 2.64 -20.44 7.54
N ALA A 228 1.75 -21.37 7.87
CA ALA A 228 0.42 -21.02 8.37
C ALA A 228 0.47 -20.17 9.66
N ASN A 229 1.34 -20.55 10.60
CA ASN A 229 1.51 -19.81 11.86
C ASN A 229 2.09 -18.40 11.63
N GLU A 230 3.12 -18.29 10.78
CA GLU A 230 3.65 -16.97 10.38
C GLU A 230 2.55 -16.14 9.70
N ARG A 231 1.71 -16.76 8.86
CA ARG A 231 0.64 -16.06 8.16
C ARG A 231 -0.39 -15.46 9.12
N GLU A 232 -0.82 -16.21 10.12
CA GLU A 232 -1.76 -15.72 11.14
C GLU A 232 -1.19 -14.52 11.92
N GLU A 233 0.06 -14.61 12.34
CA GLU A 233 0.75 -13.50 13.03
C GLU A 233 0.93 -12.29 12.10
N LEU A 234 1.27 -12.53 10.84
CA LEU A 234 1.43 -11.49 9.84
C LEU A 234 0.12 -10.77 9.57
N ASP A 235 -0.98 -11.48 9.36
CA ASP A 235 -2.29 -10.87 9.08
C ASP A 235 -2.71 -9.94 10.23
N PHE A 236 -2.50 -10.35 11.49
CA PHE A 236 -2.72 -9.48 12.65
C PHE A 236 -1.79 -8.26 12.68
N ALA A 237 -0.56 -8.41 12.20
CA ALA A 237 0.37 -7.29 12.09
C ALA A 237 -0.06 -6.32 10.98
N LEU A 238 -0.51 -6.82 9.82
CA LEU A 238 -1.00 -6.03 8.68
C LEU A 238 -2.22 -5.20 9.08
N ASP A 239 -3.17 -5.78 9.81
CA ASP A 239 -4.33 -5.06 10.34
C ASP A 239 -3.90 -3.85 11.19
N ARG A 240 -2.93 -4.05 12.08
CA ARG A 240 -2.34 -2.95 12.87
C ARG A 240 -1.55 -1.97 12.01
N GLY A 241 -0.94 -2.44 10.94
CA GLY A 241 -0.22 -1.59 9.99
C GLY A 241 -1.12 -0.53 9.36
N VAL A 242 -2.42 -0.80 9.22
CA VAL A 242 -3.40 0.17 8.69
C VAL A 242 -3.44 1.42 9.57
N ASP A 243 -3.29 1.27 10.89
CA ASP A 243 -3.25 2.40 11.81
C ASP A 243 -2.03 3.30 11.59
N ALA A 244 -0.89 2.75 11.14
CA ALA A 244 0.27 3.56 10.75
C ALA A 244 -0.06 4.47 9.56
N ILE A 245 -0.82 3.95 8.59
CA ILE A 245 -1.25 4.70 7.41
C ILE A 245 -2.25 5.79 7.78
N ARG A 246 -3.24 5.47 8.62
CA ARG A 246 -4.19 6.43 9.18
C ARG A 246 -3.48 7.56 9.93
N LEU A 247 -2.44 7.23 10.68
CA LEU A 247 -1.65 8.21 11.41
C LEU A 247 -0.88 9.14 10.47
N VAL A 248 -0.26 8.60 9.41
CA VAL A 248 0.42 9.39 8.38
C VAL A 248 -0.54 10.35 7.68
N THR A 249 -1.75 9.89 7.33
CA THR A 249 -2.72 10.74 6.61
C THR A 249 -3.40 11.77 7.51
N LYS A 250 -3.56 11.50 8.81
CA LYS A 250 -4.21 12.38 9.78
C LYS A 250 -3.26 13.40 10.40
N GLU A 251 -2.07 12.98 10.81
CA GLU A 251 -1.15 13.80 11.61
C GLU A 251 0.10 14.25 10.84
N GLY A 252 0.32 13.69 9.65
CA GLY A 252 1.52 13.90 8.86
C GLY A 252 2.66 12.95 9.24
N LEU A 253 3.65 12.86 8.36
CA LEU A 253 4.72 11.86 8.43
C LEU A 253 5.59 11.97 9.69
N ASP A 254 6.00 13.18 10.07
CA ASP A 254 6.95 13.36 11.18
C ASP A 254 6.34 12.94 12.52
N LYS A 255 5.09 13.36 12.78
CA LYS A 255 4.33 12.93 13.96
C LYS A 255 4.07 11.44 13.93
N ALA A 256 3.68 10.89 12.77
CA ALA A 256 3.44 9.48 12.62
C ALA A 256 4.68 8.63 12.93
N VAL A 257 5.87 9.03 12.45
CA VAL A 257 7.14 8.35 12.72
C VAL A 257 7.45 8.31 14.21
N SER A 258 7.29 9.44 14.91
CA SER A 258 7.55 9.52 16.35
C SER A 258 6.60 8.60 17.13
N THR A 259 5.29 8.81 16.94
CA THR A 259 4.23 8.10 17.67
C THR A 259 4.25 6.60 17.38
N TRP A 260 4.31 6.19 16.11
CA TRP A 260 4.31 4.77 15.73
C TRP A 260 5.50 4.00 16.33
N ASN A 261 6.70 4.57 16.21
CA ASN A 261 7.91 3.90 16.68
C ASN A 261 8.03 3.91 18.21
N GLN A 262 7.49 4.92 18.90
CA GLN A 262 7.53 5.01 20.36
C GLN A 262 6.58 4.02 21.05
N VAL A 263 5.37 3.85 20.50
CA VAL A 263 4.38 2.86 20.99
C VAL A 263 4.93 1.43 20.90
N ARG A 264 5.76 1.14 19.90
CA ARG A 264 6.39 -0.18 19.77
C ARG A 264 7.60 -0.37 20.68
N LYS A 265 8.41 0.66 20.91
CA LYS A 265 9.49 0.59 21.92
C LYS A 265 8.92 0.20 23.28
N SER A 266 7.84 0.84 23.74
CA SER A 266 7.25 0.55 25.05
C SER A 266 6.64 -0.85 25.15
N LYS A 267 6.02 -1.36 24.09
CA LYS A 267 5.49 -2.74 24.04
C LYS A 267 6.59 -3.81 24.03
N ILE A 268 7.64 -3.63 23.21
CA ILE A 268 8.79 -4.55 23.17
C ILE A 268 9.50 -4.56 24.52
N THR A 269 9.73 -3.39 25.12
CA THR A 269 10.33 -3.28 26.44
C THR A 269 9.48 -4.00 27.50
N LYS A 270 8.16 -3.77 27.54
CA LYS A 270 7.27 -4.47 28.49
C LYS A 270 7.29 -5.98 28.32
N MET A 271 7.26 -6.50 27.09
CA MET A 271 7.34 -7.95 26.81
C MET A 271 8.66 -8.56 27.28
N LYS A 272 9.79 -7.88 27.01
CA LYS A 272 11.11 -8.35 27.47
C LYS A 272 11.20 -8.45 28.99
N TYR A 273 10.65 -7.48 29.73
CA TYR A 273 10.66 -7.52 31.19
C TYR A 273 9.62 -8.48 31.80
N SER A 274 8.52 -8.82 31.12
CA SER A 274 7.58 -9.82 31.61
C SER A 274 8.11 -11.26 31.47
N THR A 275 8.90 -11.54 30.43
CA THR A 275 9.48 -12.88 30.22
C THR A 275 10.65 -13.17 31.17
N VAL A 276 11.36 -12.14 31.64
CA VAL A 276 12.51 -12.29 32.55
C VAL A 276 12.10 -12.47 34.02
N ASN A 277 10.84 -12.20 34.38
CA ASN A 277 10.34 -12.28 35.75
C ASN A 277 9.54 -13.57 36.04
N ILE A 278 9.73 -14.63 35.24
CA ILE A 278 9.03 -15.93 35.41
C ILE A 278 9.98 -17.05 35.90
N ASP A 279 11.25 -16.74 36.16
CA ASP A 279 12.24 -17.69 36.71
C ASP A 279 12.43 -17.53 38.23
#